data_AF-A0A1A8RJB1-F1
#
_entry.id   AF-A0A1A8RJB1-F1
#
_cell.length_a   1.000
_cell.length_b   1.000
_cell.length_c   1.000
_cell.angle_alpha   90.00
_cell.angle_beta   90.00
_cell.angle_gamma   90.00
#
_symmetry.space_group_name_H-M   'P 1'
#
loop_
_entity.id
_entity.type
_entity.pdbx_description
1 polymer ?
#
loop_
_entity_poly.entity_id
_entity_poly.type
_entity_poly.pdbx_seq_one_letter_code
_entity_poly.pdbx_strand_id
1 'polypeptide(L)'
;MDFIGRSAPSLIQWPSKDSRLLPAAVLSRIVFIPLFLMCNIPDSKLTPLLRPDWCFVITMALFSFSNGYLASLCMAYAPQLVRFRDCETAGSLMTSFLVLGLAVGASFSFLLRVLV
;
A
#
# COMPACT_ATOMS: atom_id res chain seq x y z
N MET A 1 0.76 12.45 -3.61
CA MET A 1 -0.38 12.36 -2.65
C MET A 1 0.00 11.65 -1.35
N ASP A 2 1.17 11.00 -1.32
CA ASP A 2 1.67 10.20 -0.20
C ASP A 2 2.01 11.05 1.04
N PHE A 3 2.37 12.32 0.85
CA PHE A 3 2.62 13.28 1.95
C PHE A 3 1.34 13.53 2.78
N ILE A 4 0.20 13.74 2.11
CA ILE A 4 -1.10 13.95 2.77
C ILE A 4 -1.53 12.67 3.50
N GLY A 5 -1.35 11.50 2.87
CA GLY A 5 -1.60 10.20 3.51
C GLY A 5 -0.73 9.96 4.73
N ARG A 6 0.55 10.40 4.72
CA ARG A 6 1.46 10.27 5.86
C ARG A 6 1.20 11.28 6.98
N SER A 7 0.64 12.45 6.67
CA SER A 7 0.24 13.48 7.64
C SER A 7 -1.20 13.33 8.16
N ALA A 8 -2.07 12.58 7.47
CA ALA A 8 -3.43 12.32 7.93
C ALA A 8 -3.53 11.58 9.30
N PRO A 9 -2.68 10.59 9.64
CA PRO A 9 -2.78 9.89 10.92
C PRO A 9 -2.32 10.71 12.12
N SER A 10 -1.72 11.90 11.93
CA SER A 10 -1.51 12.85 13.02
C SER A 10 -2.76 13.68 13.35
N LEU A 11 -3.79 13.67 12.50
CA LEU A 11 -5.05 14.40 12.70
C LEU A 11 -6.20 13.46 13.07
N ILE A 12 -6.28 12.28 12.46
CA ILE A 12 -7.31 11.26 12.72
C ILE A 12 -6.64 9.88 12.77
N GLN A 13 -6.65 9.23 13.93
CA GLN A 13 -6.13 7.86 14.12
C GLN A 13 -7.28 6.84 14.04
N TRP A 14 -7.76 6.60 12.83
CA TRP A 14 -8.88 5.67 12.55
C TRP A 14 -8.49 4.72 11.41
N PRO A 15 -8.43 3.38 11.54
CA PRO A 15 -9.08 2.49 12.50
C PRO A 15 -8.23 2.16 13.74
N SER A 16 -8.92 1.77 14.82
CA SER A 16 -8.32 1.47 16.12
C SER A 16 -7.40 0.24 16.09
N LYS A 17 -6.33 0.28 16.91
CA LYS A 17 -5.24 -0.72 16.99
C LYS A 17 -5.69 -2.19 17.16
N ASP A 18 -6.87 -2.40 17.74
CA ASP A 18 -7.45 -3.72 18.02
C ASP A 18 -8.29 -4.29 16.86
N SER A 19 -8.57 -3.47 15.84
CA SER A 19 -9.51 -3.85 14.81
C SER A 19 -8.83 -4.59 13.66
N ARG A 20 -9.40 -5.75 13.27
CA ARG A 20 -8.99 -6.51 12.06
C ARG A 20 -9.16 -5.74 10.75
N LEU A 21 -9.71 -4.52 10.81
CA LEU A 21 -9.85 -3.59 9.70
C LEU A 21 -8.48 -3.16 9.12
N LEU A 22 -7.45 -3.03 9.97
CA LEU A 22 -6.09 -2.67 9.52
C LEU A 22 -5.50 -3.73 8.56
N PRO A 23 -5.41 -5.02 8.94
CA PRO A 23 -4.93 -6.05 8.04
C PRO A 23 -5.89 -6.31 6.87
N ALA A 24 -7.21 -6.18 7.06
CA ALA A 24 -8.19 -6.30 5.98
C ALA A 24 -8.02 -5.21 4.91
N ALA A 25 -7.73 -3.96 5.31
CA ALA A 25 -7.47 -2.86 4.40
C ALA A 25 -6.10 -2.97 3.69
N VAL A 26 -5.14 -3.69 4.27
CA VAL A 26 -3.90 -4.06 3.59
C VAL A 26 -4.17 -5.15 2.55
N LEU A 27 -4.96 -6.18 2.89
CA LEU A 27 -5.34 -7.27 1.99
C LEU A 27 -6.20 -6.80 0.82
N SER A 28 -7.12 -5.86 1.04
CA SER A 28 -7.94 -5.29 -0.02
C SER A 28 -7.10 -4.63 -1.12
N ARG A 29 -5.84 -4.29 -0.85
CA ARG A 29 -4.93 -3.74 -1.86
C ARG A 29 -4.54 -4.71 -2.96
N ILE A 30 -4.64 -6.01 -2.71
CA ILE A 30 -4.40 -7.02 -3.75
C ILE A 30 -5.39 -6.83 -4.90
N VAL A 31 -6.59 -6.31 -4.63
CA VAL A 31 -7.63 -6.00 -5.64
C VAL A 31 -7.21 -4.85 -6.56
N PHE A 32 -6.34 -3.94 -6.11
CA PHE A 32 -5.84 -2.86 -6.98
C PHE A 32 -4.89 -3.39 -8.07
N ILE A 33 -4.20 -4.51 -7.85
CA ILE A 33 -3.27 -5.11 -8.84
C ILE A 33 -4.00 -5.51 -10.14
N PRO A 34 -5.06 -6.35 -10.12
CA PRO A 34 -5.82 -6.67 -11.34
C PRO A 34 -6.56 -5.45 -11.89
N LEU A 35 -6.97 -4.49 -11.04
CA LEU A 35 -7.57 -3.24 -11.51
C LEU A 35 -6.59 -2.41 -12.35
N PHE A 36 -5.32 -2.32 -11.92
CA PHE A 36 -4.27 -1.66 -12.69
C PHE A 36 -3.95 -2.41 -13.98
N LEU A 37 -3.97 -3.74 -13.94
CA LEU A 37 -3.72 -4.58 -15.13
C LEU A 37 -4.88 -4.53 -16.14
N MET A 38 -6.12 -4.32 -15.69
CA MET A 38 -7.31 -4.12 -16.54
C MET A 38 -7.46 -2.69 -17.09
N CYS A 39 -6.73 -1.71 -16.54
CA CYS A 39 -6.68 -0.37 -17.12
C CYS A 39 -5.85 -0.40 -18.42
N ASN A 40 -6.35 0.27 -19.44
CA ASN A 40 -5.77 0.32 -20.78
C ASN A 40 -4.29 0.77 -20.75
N ILE A 41 -3.35 -0.19 -20.87
CA ILE A 41 -1.95 0.10 -21.12
C ILE A 41 -1.81 0.34 -22.63
N PRO A 42 -1.42 1.54 -23.09
CA PRO A 42 -1.11 1.73 -24.50
C PRO A 42 0.04 0.77 -24.86
N ASP A 43 -0.19 -0.10 -25.86
CA ASP A 43 0.65 -1.22 -26.34
C ASP A 43 0.34 -2.67 -25.85
N SER A 44 -0.69 -2.91 -25.03
CA SER A 44 -1.08 -4.29 -24.65
C SER A 44 -2.00 -4.97 -25.68
N LYS A 45 -1.73 -6.24 -26.02
CA LYS A 45 -2.57 -7.11 -26.89
C LYS A 45 -3.92 -7.52 -26.28
N LEU A 46 -4.23 -7.08 -25.05
CA LEU A 46 -5.49 -7.38 -24.37
C LEU A 46 -6.54 -6.30 -24.66
N THR A 47 -7.73 -6.73 -25.08
CA THR A 47 -8.87 -5.84 -25.36
C THR A 47 -9.19 -4.96 -24.14
N PRO A 48 -9.07 -3.62 -24.23
CA PRO A 48 -9.29 -2.74 -23.09
C PRO A 48 -10.76 -2.69 -22.72
N LEU A 49 -11.11 -3.24 -21.54
CA LEU A 49 -12.48 -3.24 -21.02
C LEU A 49 -12.82 -1.92 -20.28
N LEU A 50 -11.80 -1.15 -19.87
CA LEU A 50 -11.93 0.14 -19.17
C LEU A 50 -11.29 1.26 -20.02
N ARG A 51 -12.14 2.01 -20.74
CA ARG A 51 -11.75 3.09 -21.66
C ARG A 51 -11.33 4.44 -21.04
N PRO A 52 -11.73 4.87 -19.83
CA PRO A 52 -11.37 6.20 -19.35
C PRO A 52 -10.05 6.21 -18.56
N ASP A 53 -9.05 6.96 -19.05
CA ASP A 53 -7.74 7.19 -18.40
C ASP A 53 -7.86 7.74 -16.97
N TRP A 54 -8.96 8.42 -16.65
CA TRP A 54 -9.24 8.95 -15.31
C TRP A 54 -9.46 7.85 -14.26
N CYS A 55 -9.93 6.67 -14.66
CA CYS A 55 -10.10 5.54 -13.74
C CYS A 55 -8.74 5.06 -13.20
N PHE A 56 -7.72 5.02 -14.05
CA PHE A 56 -6.35 4.71 -13.65
C PHE A 56 -5.81 5.75 -12.65
N VAL A 57 -5.99 7.04 -12.95
CA VAL A 57 -5.52 8.14 -12.08
C VAL A 57 -6.20 8.09 -10.71
N ILE A 58 -7.52 7.88 -10.66
CA ILE A 58 -8.27 7.77 -9.40
C ILE A 58 -7.82 6.54 -8.60
N THR A 59 -7.61 5.41 -9.26
CA THR A 59 -7.15 4.17 -8.62
C THR A 59 -5.73 4.32 -8.07
N MET A 60 -4.82 4.95 -8.84
CA MET A 60 -3.47 5.32 -8.38
C MET A 60 -3.50 6.25 -7.18
N ALA A 61 -4.35 7.29 -7.22
CA ALA A 61 -4.49 8.24 -6.13
C ALA A 61 -4.98 7.57 -4.83
N LEU A 62 -6.03 6.74 -4.92
CA LEU A 62 -6.57 5.97 -3.79
C LEU A 62 -5.56 4.97 -3.24
N PHE A 63 -4.82 4.29 -4.13
CA PHE A 63 -3.78 3.35 -3.75
C PHE A 63 -2.64 4.07 -3.00
N SER A 64 -2.08 5.14 -3.55
CA SER A 64 -1.01 5.92 -2.90
C SER A 64 -1.46 6.50 -1.55
N PHE A 65 -2.66 7.06 -1.50
CA PHE A 65 -3.21 7.60 -0.25
C PHE A 65 -3.38 6.51 0.82
N SER A 66 -3.97 5.37 0.45
CA SER A 66 -4.14 4.23 1.35
C SER A 66 -2.79 3.70 1.84
N ASN A 67 -1.79 3.59 0.95
CA ASN A 67 -0.42 3.18 1.28
C ASN A 67 0.20 4.10 2.32
N GLY A 68 0.19 5.42 2.10
CA GLY A 68 0.73 6.40 3.03
C GLY A 68 0.04 6.34 4.40
N TYR A 69 -1.29 6.27 4.42
CA TYR A 69 -2.07 6.30 5.66
C TYR A 69 -1.85 5.07 6.55
N LEU A 70 -2.03 3.88 5.99
CA LEU A 70 -1.87 2.63 6.72
C LEU A 70 -0.40 2.36 7.09
N ALA A 71 0.57 2.73 6.25
CA ALA A 71 1.99 2.56 6.60
C ALA A 71 2.37 3.41 7.82
N SER A 72 1.92 4.68 7.84
CA SER A 72 2.11 5.56 9.00
C SER A 72 1.38 5.04 10.25
N LEU A 73 0.14 4.55 10.12
CA LEU A 73 -0.58 3.94 11.25
C LEU A 73 0.12 2.68 11.78
N CYS A 74 0.58 1.79 10.90
CA CYS A 74 1.34 0.61 11.30
C CYS A 74 2.59 1.01 12.08
N MET A 75 3.39 1.96 11.55
CA MET A 75 4.59 2.48 12.22
C MET A 75 4.29 3.17 13.56
N ALA A 76 3.13 3.79 13.71
CA ALA A 76 2.71 4.39 14.97
C ALA A 76 2.24 3.36 16.01
N TYR A 77 1.51 2.32 15.59
CA TYR A 77 0.93 1.34 16.51
C TYR A 77 1.88 0.22 16.90
N ALA A 78 2.70 -0.29 16.00
CA ALA A 78 3.58 -1.42 16.27
C ALA A 78 4.54 -1.25 17.48
N PRO A 79 5.20 -0.09 17.72
CA PRO A 79 5.98 0.08 18.95
C PRO A 79 5.10 0.11 20.21
N GLN A 80 3.81 0.42 20.11
CA GLN A 80 2.87 0.39 21.24
C GLN A 80 2.39 -1.03 21.59
N LEU A 81 2.56 -2.01 20.69
CA LEU A 81 2.22 -3.42 20.94
C LEU A 81 3.35 -4.20 21.61
N VAL A 82 4.57 -3.66 21.65
CA VAL A 82 5.74 -4.28 22.28
C VAL A 82 6.08 -3.60 23.60
N ARG A 83 6.89 -4.27 24.43
CA ARG A 83 7.40 -3.68 25.68
C ARG A 83 8.34 -2.52 25.34
N PHE A 84 8.37 -1.50 26.20
CA PHE A 84 9.20 -0.30 25.99
C PHE A 84 10.68 -0.61 25.69
N ARG A 85 11.21 -1.69 26.30
CA ARG A 85 12.60 -2.15 26.09
C ARG A 85 12.85 -2.72 24.69
N ASP A 86 11.81 -3.23 24.02
CA ASP A 86 11.90 -3.90 22.73
C ASP A 86 11.39 -3.00 21.59
N CYS A 87 10.94 -1.77 21.89
CA CYS A 87 10.45 -0.79 20.92
C CYS A 87 11.48 -0.45 19.84
N GLU A 88 12.75 -0.30 20.22
CA GLU A 88 13.82 0.03 19.28
C GLU A 88 14.05 -1.11 18.27
N THR A 89 14.10 -2.34 18.76
CA THR A 89 14.23 -3.54 17.92
C THR A 89 13.00 -3.72 17.02
N ALA A 90 11.80 -3.48 17.55
CA ALA A 90 10.57 -3.52 16.77
C ALA A 90 10.60 -2.49 15.62
N GLY A 91 11.02 -1.25 15.87
CA GLY A 91 11.17 -0.23 14.84
C GLY A 91 12.15 -0.63 13.73
N SER A 92 13.28 -1.24 14.10
CA SER A 92 14.25 -1.79 13.14
C SER A 92 13.66 -2.93 12.29
N LEU A 93 12.95 -3.87 12.90
CA LEU A 93 12.28 -4.96 12.18
C LEU A 93 11.20 -4.43 11.22
N MET A 94 10.44 -3.43 11.61
CA MET A 94 9.42 -2.85 10.74
C MET A 94 9.99 -2.21 9.49
N THR A 95 11.07 -1.44 9.64
CA THR A 95 11.72 -0.79 8.50
C THR A 95 12.33 -1.81 7.56
N SER A 96 12.91 -2.90 8.10
CA SER A 96 13.44 -3.98 7.26
C SER A 96 12.35 -4.72 6.49
N PHE A 97 11.22 -5.07 7.12
CA PHE A 97 10.08 -5.68 6.42
C PHE A 97 9.46 -4.74 5.38
N LEU A 98 9.42 -3.44 5.64
CA LEU A 98 8.95 -2.45 4.67
C LEU A 98 9.85 -2.41 3.43
N VAL A 99 11.18 -2.34 3.62
CA VAL A 99 12.16 -2.34 2.52
C VAL A 99 12.12 -3.66 1.75
N LEU A 100 11.99 -4.78 2.45
CA LEU A 100 11.83 -6.10 1.83
C LEU A 100 10.57 -6.16 0.97
N GLY A 101 9.44 -5.65 1.46
CA GLY A 101 8.20 -5.55 0.70
C GLY A 101 8.34 -4.68 -0.56
N LEU A 102 9.05 -3.55 -0.46
CA LEU A 102 9.34 -2.69 -1.61
C LEU A 102 10.24 -3.39 -2.63
N ALA A 103 11.25 -4.12 -2.18
CA ALA A 103 12.15 -4.88 -3.05
C ALA A 103 11.39 -6.00 -3.79
N VAL A 104 10.59 -6.80 -3.08
CA VAL A 104 9.75 -7.85 -3.67
C VAL A 104 8.74 -7.25 -4.66
N GLY A 105 8.12 -6.12 -4.31
CA GLY A 105 7.20 -5.40 -5.19
C GLY A 105 7.87 -4.91 -6.49
N ALA A 106 9.10 -4.40 -6.40
CA ALA A 106 9.89 -4.01 -7.56
C ALA A 106 10.21 -5.21 -8.46
N SER A 107 10.65 -6.34 -7.87
CA SER A 107 10.90 -7.58 -8.61
C SER A 107 9.63 -8.10 -9.31
N PHE A 108 8.48 -8.06 -8.63
CA PHE A 108 7.22 -8.47 -9.22
C PHE A 108 6.78 -7.55 -10.38
N SER A 109 7.05 -6.25 -10.28
CA SER A 109 6.78 -5.28 -11.34
C SER A 109 7.58 -5.58 -12.62
N PHE A 110 8.84 -6.01 -12.49
CA PHE A 110 9.62 -6.52 -13.61
C PHE A 110 9.02 -7.80 -14.21
N LEU A 111 8.58 -8.73 -13.36
CA LEU A 111 7.98 -9.99 -13.82
C LEU A 111 6.65 -9.76 -14.56
N LEU A 112 5.80 -8.85 -14.07
CA LEU A 112 4.58 -8.43 -14.75
C LEU A 112 4.87 -7.77 -16.11
N ARG A 113 5.91 -6.93 -16.19
CA ARG A 113 6.34 -6.31 -17.46
C ARG A 113 6.85 -7.34 -18.47
N VAL A 114 7.42 -8.46 -18.02
CA VAL A 114 7.83 -9.55 -18.91
C VAL A 114 6.64 -10.41 -19.36
N LEU A 115 5.59 -10.51 -18.53
CA LEU A 115 4.41 -11.31 -18.81
C LEU A 115 3.42 -10.61 -19.77
N VAL A 116 3.30 -9.29 -19.67
CA VAL A 116 2.48 -8.42 -20.55
C VAL A 116 3.22 -8.09 -21.82
#